data_AF-A0A4R4DPU9-F1
#
_entry.id   AF-A0A4R4DPU9-F1
#
_cell.length_a   1.000
_cell.length_b   1.000
_cell.length_c   1.000
_cell.angle_alpha   90.00
_cell.angle_beta   90.00
_cell.angle_gamma   90.00
#
_symmetry.space_group_name_H-M   'P 1'
#
loop_
_entity.id
_entity.type
_entity.pdbx_description
1 polymer ?
#
loop_
_entity_poly.entity_id
_entity_poly.type
_entity_poly.pdbx_seq_one_letter_code
_entity_poly.pdbx_strand_id
1 'polypeptide(L)'
;MSALVRYEQARTALAECARIDEASEIRDKAAALAAYARQRDDRDLEVWVREIHLRACVRIGVLSRDLDQAQTVRQADGATVRLPAGGKSKAAALADAGISTSTAQHYEELAGGREEQAQAAGHAAMEAYFAQSRADGAPPTMAGLRGAVRGALQATLGPLPPRSKRPSPPPEQPKVVPIGADWADWTAAVLTVATLPTDFASLAGRSPRALLADLRGEAREALQRLPLWINALENEHDHSA
;
A
#
# COMPACT_ATOMS: atom_id res chain seq x y z
N MET A 1 29.15 -14.18 24.24
CA MET A 1 30.13 -13.29 23.57
C MET A 1 29.99 -13.29 22.04
N SER A 2 29.80 -14.42 21.35
CA SER A 2 29.72 -14.47 19.88
C SER A 2 28.52 -13.73 19.25
N ALA A 3 27.34 -13.75 19.89
CA ALA A 3 26.15 -13.07 19.38
C ALA A 3 26.29 -11.53 19.35
N LEU A 4 26.85 -10.95 20.42
CA LEU A 4 27.14 -9.51 20.49
C LEU A 4 28.17 -9.09 19.42
N VAL A 5 29.20 -9.92 19.17
CA VAL A 5 30.18 -9.63 18.11
C VAL A 5 29.53 -9.61 16.72
N ARG A 6 28.67 -10.58 16.40
CA ARG A 6 27.95 -10.63 15.12
C ARG A 6 26.98 -9.46 14.96
N TYR A 7 26.35 -9.05 16.05
CA TYR A 7 25.47 -7.89 16.07
C TYR A 7 26.25 -6.59 15.77
N GLU A 8 27.37 -6.37 16.45
CA GLU A 8 28.22 -5.20 16.22
C GLU A 8 28.77 -5.17 14.78
N GLN A 9 29.16 -6.32 14.24
CA GLN A 9 29.54 -6.47 12.83
C GLN A 9 28.41 -6.07 11.88
N ALA A 10 27.18 -6.53 12.14
CA ALA A 10 26.02 -6.16 11.33
C ALA A 10 25.74 -4.64 11.40
N ARG A 11 25.93 -4.03 12.58
CA ARG A 11 25.77 -2.58 12.77
C ARG A 11 26.83 -1.79 11.99
N THR A 12 28.08 -2.23 12.00
CA THR A 12 29.17 -1.64 11.22
C THR A 12 28.93 -1.79 9.72
N ALA A 13 28.58 -2.99 9.26
CA ALA A 13 28.28 -3.24 7.84
C ALA A 13 27.14 -2.35 7.32
N LEU A 14 26.10 -2.14 8.13
CA LEU A 14 24.99 -1.22 7.80
C LEU A 14 25.44 0.24 7.70
N ALA A 15 26.36 0.67 8.56
CA ALA A 15 26.91 2.02 8.50
C ALA A 15 27.77 2.23 7.23
N GLU A 16 28.44 1.18 6.77
CA GLU A 16 29.32 1.19 5.60
C GLU A 16 28.56 1.09 4.27
N CYS A 17 27.30 0.60 4.24
CA CYS A 17 26.49 0.50 3.03
C CYS A 17 26.46 1.85 2.28
N ALA A 18 27.01 1.89 1.08
CA ALA A 18 27.11 3.11 0.28
C ALA A 18 25.93 3.25 -0.70
N ARG A 19 25.22 2.14 -0.97
CA ARG A 19 24.11 2.09 -1.92
C ARG A 19 22.82 1.60 -1.29
N ILE A 20 21.70 2.07 -1.84
CA ILE A 20 20.36 1.77 -1.29
C ILE A 20 20.04 0.28 -1.39
N ASP A 21 20.44 -0.38 -2.48
CA ASP A 21 20.20 -1.80 -2.71
C ASP A 21 20.94 -2.68 -1.69
N GLU A 22 22.18 -2.35 -1.34
CA GLU A 22 22.95 -3.04 -0.27
C GLU A 22 22.20 -3.00 1.07
N ALA A 23 21.70 -1.82 1.46
CA ALA A 23 20.92 -1.67 2.68
C ALA A 23 19.55 -2.39 2.58
N SER A 24 18.95 -2.42 1.38
CA SER A 24 17.68 -3.12 1.15
C SER A 24 17.79 -4.64 1.27
N GLU A 25 18.91 -5.22 0.81
CA GLU A 25 19.14 -6.66 0.99
C GLU A 25 19.25 -7.04 2.46
N ILE A 26 19.94 -6.24 3.26
CA ILE A 26 20.07 -6.48 4.70
C ILE A 26 18.71 -6.34 5.38
N ARG A 27 17.92 -5.32 5.00
CA ARG A 27 16.54 -5.15 5.48
C ARG A 27 15.72 -6.41 5.23
N ASP A 28 15.72 -6.93 4.00
CA ASP A 28 14.86 -8.07 3.63
C ASP A 28 15.30 -9.37 4.32
N LYS A 29 16.61 -9.60 4.42
CA LYS A 29 17.18 -10.72 5.20
C LYS A 29 16.81 -10.61 6.68
N ALA A 30 16.90 -9.43 7.28
CA ALA A 30 16.54 -9.20 8.67
C ALA A 30 15.03 -9.37 8.92
N ALA A 31 14.17 -8.96 7.98
CA ALA A 31 12.73 -9.19 8.06
C ALA A 31 12.38 -10.69 8.03
N ALA A 32 13.02 -11.45 7.15
CA ALA A 32 12.85 -12.91 7.09
C ALA A 32 13.31 -13.58 8.39
N LEU A 33 14.46 -13.18 8.94
CA LEU A 33 14.96 -13.68 10.22
C LEU A 33 14.04 -13.30 11.39
N ALA A 34 13.45 -12.10 11.38
CA ALA A 34 12.47 -11.69 12.40
C ALA A 34 11.21 -12.57 12.38
N ALA A 35 10.71 -12.90 11.18
CA ALA A 35 9.59 -13.81 11.03
C ALA A 35 9.94 -15.22 11.54
N TYR A 36 11.14 -15.70 11.23
CA TYR A 36 11.63 -16.99 11.73
C TYR A 36 11.79 -17.01 13.26
N ALA A 37 12.40 -15.97 13.85
CA ALA A 37 12.55 -15.84 15.30
C ALA A 37 11.20 -15.88 16.02
N ARG A 38 10.20 -15.18 15.47
CA ARG A 38 8.83 -15.21 15.98
C ARG A 38 8.19 -16.60 15.89
N GLN A 39 8.38 -17.31 14.78
CA GLN A 39 7.87 -18.68 14.63
C GLN A 39 8.51 -19.66 15.62
N ARG A 40 9.75 -19.39 16.05
CA ARG A 40 10.51 -20.18 17.02
C ARG A 40 10.32 -19.73 18.47
N ASP A 41 9.55 -18.67 18.70
CA ASP A 41 9.41 -17.98 20.00
C ASP A 41 10.77 -17.55 20.61
N ASP A 42 11.75 -17.26 19.75
CA ASP A 42 13.07 -16.77 20.15
C ASP A 42 13.03 -15.25 20.29
N ARG A 43 12.67 -14.79 21.50
CA ARG A 43 12.46 -13.37 21.81
C ARG A 43 13.75 -12.55 21.68
N ASP A 44 14.87 -13.09 22.16
CA ASP A 44 16.16 -12.40 22.13
C ASP A 44 16.61 -12.19 20.69
N LEU A 45 16.53 -13.25 19.86
CA LEU A 45 16.85 -13.15 18.44
C LEU A 45 15.92 -12.13 17.76
N GLU A 46 14.62 -12.16 18.05
CA GLU A 46 13.65 -11.23 17.47
C GLU A 46 13.99 -9.77 17.76
N VAL A 47 14.43 -9.44 18.98
CA VAL A 47 14.87 -8.08 19.35
C VAL A 47 16.03 -7.63 18.48
N TRP A 48 17.08 -8.45 18.37
CA TRP A 48 18.29 -8.11 17.61
C TRP A 48 18.01 -7.95 16.11
N VAL A 49 17.30 -8.89 15.50
CA VAL A 49 17.06 -8.85 14.04
C VAL A 49 16.07 -7.76 13.65
N ARG A 50 15.07 -7.45 14.51
CA ARG A 50 14.19 -6.29 14.27
C ARG A 50 14.93 -4.97 14.39
N GLU A 51 15.88 -4.86 15.33
CA GLU A 51 16.74 -3.68 15.40
C GLU A 51 17.57 -3.51 14.11
N ILE A 52 18.23 -4.57 13.64
CA ILE A 52 18.99 -4.56 12.37
C ILE A 52 18.09 -4.15 11.19
N HIS A 53 16.88 -4.72 11.10
CA HIS A 53 15.90 -4.36 10.09
C HIS A 53 15.56 -2.86 10.11
N LEU A 54 15.30 -2.30 11.30
CA LEU A 54 14.95 -0.89 11.43
C LEU A 54 16.15 0.03 11.14
N ARG A 55 17.36 -0.34 11.56
CA ARG A 55 18.59 0.37 11.19
C ARG A 55 18.82 0.40 9.68
N ALA A 56 18.56 -0.71 9.00
CA ALA A 56 18.61 -0.76 7.54
C ALA A 56 17.59 0.20 6.89
N CYS A 57 16.37 0.28 7.43
CA CYS A 57 15.37 1.26 6.98
C CYS A 57 15.86 2.70 7.16
N VAL A 58 16.47 3.04 8.29
CA VAL A 58 17.03 4.39 8.53
C VAL A 58 18.18 4.68 7.58
N ARG A 59 19.09 3.71 7.35
CA ARG A 59 20.20 3.87 6.39
C ARG A 59 19.71 4.14 4.98
N ILE A 60 18.69 3.42 4.53
CA ILE A 60 18.03 3.68 3.24
C ILE A 60 17.51 5.13 3.19
N GLY A 61 16.91 5.63 4.27
CA GLY A 61 16.45 7.01 4.37
C GLY A 61 17.58 8.03 4.21
N VAL A 62 18.72 7.80 4.88
CA VAL A 62 19.93 8.64 4.74
C VAL A 62 20.42 8.65 3.29
N LEU A 63 20.60 7.46 2.69
CA LEU A 63 21.07 7.34 1.31
C LEU A 63 20.09 7.96 0.30
N SER A 64 18.78 7.76 0.49
CA SER A 64 17.71 8.33 -0.35
C SER A 64 17.73 9.86 -0.33
N ARG A 65 18.03 10.47 0.83
CA ARG A 65 18.20 11.92 0.97
C ARG A 65 19.47 12.40 0.29
N ASP A 66 20.59 11.69 0.45
CA ASP A 66 21.88 12.10 -0.11
C ASP A 66 21.86 12.07 -1.65
N LEU A 67 21.03 11.20 -2.26
CA LEU A 67 20.75 11.24 -3.71
C LEU A 67 20.11 12.56 -4.17
N ASP A 68 19.34 13.26 -3.33
CA ASP A 68 18.77 14.58 -3.69
C ASP A 68 19.82 15.70 -3.71
N GLN A 69 20.95 15.51 -3.03
CA GLN A 69 22.06 16.48 -2.97
C GLN A 69 23.01 16.35 -4.15
N ALA A 70 23.05 15.18 -4.79
CA ALA A 70 23.92 14.92 -5.91
C ALA A 70 23.34 15.56 -7.20
N GLN A 71 23.87 16.73 -7.56
CA GLN A 71 23.84 17.43 -8.85
C GLN A 71 22.52 17.87 -9.51
N THR A 72 22.49 19.15 -9.88
CA THR A 72 21.57 19.72 -10.88
C THR A 72 22.29 19.67 -12.24
N VAL A 73 21.79 18.90 -13.19
CA VAL A 73 22.36 18.80 -14.54
C VAL A 73 21.48 19.60 -15.51
N ARG A 74 22.10 20.47 -16.31
CA ARG A 74 21.41 21.13 -17.44
C ARG A 74 21.40 20.18 -18.63
N GLN A 75 20.23 19.81 -19.11
CA GLN A 75 20.08 19.05 -20.35
C GLN A 75 20.30 19.95 -21.57
N ALA A 76 20.55 19.31 -22.72
CA ALA A 76 20.85 19.99 -23.99
C ALA A 76 19.66 20.82 -24.54
N ASP A 77 18.44 20.53 -24.09
CA ASP A 77 17.20 21.26 -24.40
C ASP A 77 16.95 22.47 -23.48
N GLY A 78 17.87 22.73 -22.53
CA GLY A 78 17.74 23.81 -21.55
C GLY A 78 16.95 23.44 -20.30
N ALA A 79 16.41 22.21 -20.19
CA ALA A 79 15.73 21.76 -18.98
C ALA A 79 16.74 21.43 -17.87
N THR A 80 16.58 22.06 -16.70
CA THR A 80 17.31 21.68 -15.49
C THR A 80 16.65 20.46 -14.84
N VAL A 81 17.37 19.34 -14.78
CA VAL A 81 16.92 18.13 -14.08
C VAL A 81 17.90 17.81 -12.97
N ARG A 82 17.38 17.46 -11.79
CA ARG A 82 18.21 16.96 -10.68
C ARG A 82 18.56 15.50 -10.97
N LEU A 83 19.83 15.22 -11.22
CA LEU A 83 20.34 13.87 -11.46
C LEU A 83 21.43 13.57 -10.43
N PRO A 84 21.26 12.51 -9.61
CA PRO A 84 22.32 11.97 -8.76
C PRO A 84 23.62 11.72 -9.52
N ALA A 85 24.74 11.74 -8.80
CA ALA A 85 26.13 11.69 -9.30
C ALA A 85 26.49 10.44 -10.14
N GLY A 86 25.56 9.49 -10.30
CA GLY A 86 25.69 8.28 -11.12
C GLY A 86 24.76 8.23 -12.34
N GLY A 87 24.10 9.33 -12.72
CA GLY A 87 23.26 9.40 -13.93
C GLY A 87 21.86 8.75 -13.82
N LYS A 88 21.55 8.07 -12.72
CA LYS A 88 20.22 7.51 -12.42
C LYS A 88 19.43 8.45 -11.50
N SER A 89 18.17 8.73 -11.83
CA SER A 89 17.29 9.51 -10.95
C SER A 89 17.06 8.81 -9.60
N LYS A 90 16.74 9.56 -8.55
CA LYS A 90 16.36 9.00 -7.24
C LYS A 90 15.24 7.96 -7.37
N ALA A 91 14.24 8.23 -8.21
CA ALA A 91 13.16 7.30 -8.48
C ALA A 91 13.66 5.97 -9.11
N ALA A 92 14.63 6.03 -10.02
CA ALA A 92 15.23 4.83 -10.61
C ALA A 92 16.05 4.05 -9.58
N ALA A 93 16.86 4.73 -8.76
CA ALA A 93 17.64 4.06 -7.70
C ALA A 93 16.75 3.39 -6.64
N LEU A 94 15.61 4.02 -6.30
CA LEU A 94 14.62 3.43 -5.40
C LEU A 94 13.90 2.24 -6.05
N ALA A 95 13.56 2.34 -7.34
CA ALA A 95 12.92 1.25 -8.08
C ALA A 95 13.83 0.03 -8.22
N ASP A 96 15.13 0.23 -8.51
CA ASP A 96 16.15 -0.82 -8.59
C ASP A 96 16.25 -1.60 -7.26
N ALA A 97 16.05 -0.91 -6.12
CA ALA A 97 16.04 -1.51 -4.78
C ALA A 97 14.64 -2.02 -4.34
N GLY A 98 13.63 -1.98 -5.20
CA GLY A 98 12.26 -2.39 -4.89
C GLY A 98 11.55 -1.51 -3.86
N ILE A 99 11.93 -0.23 -3.74
CA ILE A 99 11.41 0.70 -2.74
C ILE A 99 10.53 1.74 -3.42
N SER A 100 9.28 1.88 -2.95
CA SER A 100 8.40 2.95 -3.42
C SER A 100 8.86 4.32 -2.93
N THR A 101 8.51 5.39 -3.64
CA THR A 101 8.81 6.77 -3.24
C THR A 101 8.20 7.15 -1.89
N SER A 102 6.98 6.67 -1.60
CA SER A 102 6.31 6.89 -0.31
C SER A 102 7.01 6.14 0.82
N THR A 103 7.51 4.92 0.56
CA THR A 103 8.32 4.16 1.53
C THR A 103 9.63 4.90 1.82
N ALA A 104 10.31 5.39 0.79
CA ALA A 104 11.56 6.15 0.93
C ALA A 104 11.36 7.43 1.74
N GLN A 105 10.28 8.17 1.46
CA GLN A 105 9.93 9.38 2.22
C GLN A 105 9.75 9.06 3.72
N HIS A 106 9.07 7.96 4.06
CA HIS A 106 8.94 7.57 5.46
C HIS A 106 10.27 7.21 6.12
N TYR A 107 11.22 6.65 5.37
CA TYR A 107 12.57 6.36 5.86
C TYR A 107 13.41 7.63 6.03
N GLU A 108 13.24 8.61 5.16
CA GLU A 108 13.86 9.93 5.31
C GLU A 108 13.36 10.67 6.56
N GLU A 109 12.06 10.55 6.89
CA GLU A 109 11.50 11.06 8.15
C GLU A 109 12.16 10.42 9.37
N LEU A 110 12.48 9.11 9.31
CA LEU A 110 13.19 8.41 10.38
C LEU A 110 14.65 8.85 10.53
N ALA A 111 15.28 9.27 9.43
CA ALA A 111 16.65 9.79 9.41
C ALA A 111 16.77 11.24 9.93
N GLY A 112 15.69 11.82 10.45
CA GLY A 112 15.68 13.17 11.01
C GLY A 112 15.58 14.29 9.97
N GLY A 113 15.20 14.01 8.73
CA GLY A 113 15.03 15.04 7.70
C GLY A 113 16.36 15.62 7.18
N ARG A 114 16.37 16.91 6.80
CA ARG A 114 17.51 17.56 6.13
C ARG A 114 18.40 18.41 7.03
N GLU A 115 17.86 18.97 8.10
CA GLU A 115 18.61 19.84 9.01
C GLU A 115 19.56 19.03 9.88
N GLU A 116 20.80 19.48 10.06
CA GLU A 116 21.83 18.74 10.81
C GLU A 116 21.42 18.49 12.27
N GLN A 117 20.82 19.48 12.93
CA GLN A 117 20.28 19.33 14.28
C GLN A 117 19.17 18.27 14.36
N ALA A 118 18.32 18.23 13.33
CA ALA A 118 17.24 17.27 13.20
C ALA A 118 17.76 15.84 12.98
N GLN A 119 18.83 15.70 12.19
CA GLN A 119 19.54 14.43 12.00
C GLN A 119 20.17 13.92 13.29
N ALA A 120 20.89 14.80 14.01
CA ALA A 120 21.49 14.46 15.30
C ALA A 120 20.43 14.04 16.33
N ALA A 121 19.32 14.78 16.42
CA ALA A 121 18.20 14.47 17.30
C ALA A 121 17.53 13.13 16.91
N GLY A 122 17.29 12.90 15.61
CA GLY A 122 16.72 11.65 15.12
C GLY A 122 17.61 10.44 15.39
N HIS A 123 18.92 10.57 15.16
CA HIS A 123 19.90 9.53 15.45
C HIS A 123 19.98 9.23 16.96
N ALA A 124 20.07 10.27 17.80
CA ALA A 124 20.10 10.11 19.25
C ALA A 124 18.82 9.41 19.78
N ALA A 125 17.65 9.80 19.26
CA ALA A 125 16.38 9.19 19.62
C ALA A 125 16.27 7.72 19.18
N MET A 126 16.78 7.41 17.99
CA MET A 126 16.87 6.05 17.48
C MET A 126 17.74 5.18 18.39
N GLU A 127 18.95 5.63 18.74
CA GLU A 127 19.85 4.88 19.64
C GLU A 127 19.24 4.67 21.03
N ALA A 128 18.61 5.71 21.60
CA ALA A 128 17.92 5.60 22.88
C ALA A 128 16.74 4.61 22.81
N TYR A 129 15.94 4.66 21.75
CA TYR A 129 14.81 3.74 21.55
C TYR A 129 15.27 2.28 21.45
N PHE A 130 16.35 2.02 20.73
CA PHE A 130 16.90 0.67 20.63
C PHE A 130 17.55 0.19 21.92
N ALA A 131 18.26 1.06 22.64
CA ALA A 131 18.79 0.74 23.96
C ALA A 131 17.66 0.35 24.93
N GLN A 132 16.55 1.09 24.93
CA GLN A 132 15.38 0.77 25.73
C GLN A 132 14.74 -0.56 25.32
N SER A 133 14.55 -0.79 24.01
CA SER A 133 13.97 -2.03 23.49
C SER A 133 14.79 -3.27 23.89
N ARG A 134 16.13 -3.15 23.89
CA ARG A 134 17.02 -4.22 24.36
C ARG A 134 16.93 -4.43 25.88
N ALA A 135 16.86 -3.35 26.66
CA ALA A 135 16.71 -3.44 28.11
C ALA A 135 15.39 -4.11 28.52
N ASP A 136 14.31 -3.81 27.78
CA ASP A 136 12.97 -4.36 28.05
C ASP A 136 12.76 -5.77 27.47
N GLY A 137 13.69 -6.26 26.63
CA GLY A 137 13.50 -7.50 25.85
C GLY A 137 12.33 -7.43 24.86
N ALA A 138 11.86 -6.22 24.55
CA ALA A 138 10.70 -5.98 23.70
C ALA A 138 11.16 -5.71 22.26
N PRO A 139 10.70 -6.50 21.25
CA PRO A 139 11.16 -6.32 19.88
C PRO A 139 10.75 -4.95 19.35
N PRO A 140 11.70 -4.14 18.84
CA PRO A 140 11.39 -2.79 18.39
C PRO A 140 10.40 -2.82 17.21
N THR A 141 9.63 -1.76 17.07
CA THR A 141 8.60 -1.62 16.03
C THR A 141 8.79 -0.35 15.24
N MET A 142 8.36 -0.35 13.99
CA MET A 142 8.38 0.84 13.14
C MET A 142 7.55 1.99 13.74
N ALA A 143 6.41 1.67 14.35
CA ALA A 143 5.55 2.67 14.98
C ALA A 143 6.22 3.31 16.20
N GLY A 144 6.85 2.50 17.06
CA GLY A 144 7.59 2.98 18.23
C GLY A 144 8.77 3.88 17.83
N LEU A 145 9.58 3.45 16.86
CA LEU A 145 10.69 4.24 16.35
C LEU A 145 10.23 5.59 15.77
N ARG A 146 9.16 5.60 14.95
CA ARG A 146 8.59 6.85 14.43
C ARG A 146 8.13 7.79 15.54
N GLY A 147 7.52 7.25 16.60
CA GLY A 147 7.12 8.01 17.78
C GLY A 147 8.30 8.65 18.48
N ALA A 148 9.35 7.87 18.74
CA ALA A 148 10.58 8.34 19.40
C ALA A 148 11.28 9.46 18.60
N VAL A 149 11.50 9.23 17.29
CA VAL A 149 12.13 10.22 16.41
C VAL A 149 11.29 11.50 16.33
N ARG A 150 9.97 11.38 16.13
CA ARG A 150 9.09 12.56 16.07
C ARG A 150 9.11 13.36 17.38
N GLY A 151 9.07 12.69 18.52
CA GLY A 151 9.13 13.34 19.83
C GLY A 151 10.44 14.12 20.02
N ALA A 152 11.58 13.53 19.64
CA ALA A 152 12.87 14.20 19.71
C ALA A 152 13.00 15.39 18.75
N LEU A 153 12.49 15.25 17.53
CA LEU A 153 12.43 16.34 16.56
C LEU A 153 11.57 17.50 17.09
N GLN A 154 10.41 17.20 17.67
CA GLN A 154 9.54 18.20 18.28
C GLN A 154 10.20 18.89 19.47
N ALA A 155 10.95 18.16 20.30
CA ALA A 155 11.68 18.73 21.43
C ALA A 155 12.84 19.64 20.98
N THR A 156 13.48 19.32 19.85
CA THR A 156 14.68 20.04 19.36
C THR A 156 14.32 21.24 18.49
N LEU A 157 13.36 21.10 17.57
CA LEU A 157 13.02 22.11 16.57
C LEU A 157 11.77 22.92 16.94
N GLY A 158 11.11 22.58 18.06
CA GLY A 158 9.81 23.14 18.44
C GLY A 158 8.63 22.44 17.74
N PRO A 159 7.40 22.97 17.89
CA PRO A 159 6.21 22.35 17.32
C PRO A 159 6.36 22.26 15.80
N LEU A 160 6.45 21.03 15.28
CA LEU A 160 6.41 20.79 13.85
C LEU A 160 5.13 21.43 13.29
N PRO A 161 5.19 22.07 12.12
CA PRO A 161 4.00 22.62 11.50
C PRO A 161 2.96 21.49 11.42
N PRO A 162 1.71 21.75 11.86
CA PRO A 162 0.68 20.72 11.80
C PRO A 162 0.65 20.22 10.36
N ARG A 163 0.68 18.88 10.18
CA ARG A 163 0.47 18.31 8.85
C ARG A 163 -0.76 18.99 8.30
N SER A 164 -0.60 19.77 7.24
CA SER A 164 -1.71 20.29 6.47
C SER A 164 -2.57 19.07 6.20
N LYS A 165 -3.75 19.00 6.83
CA LYS A 165 -4.75 18.06 6.39
C LYS A 165 -4.92 18.46 4.93
N ARG A 166 -4.44 17.62 4.00
CA ARG A 166 -4.87 17.75 2.62
C ARG A 166 -6.38 17.91 2.72
N PRO A 167 -6.97 18.95 2.11
CA PRO A 167 -8.41 19.03 2.01
C PRO A 167 -8.85 17.62 1.64
N SER A 168 -9.79 17.06 2.40
CA SER A 168 -10.39 15.78 2.01
C SER A 168 -10.68 15.93 0.52
N PRO A 169 -10.19 15.01 -0.34
CA PRO A 169 -10.57 15.08 -1.73
C PRO A 169 -12.09 15.27 -1.73
N PRO A 170 -12.63 16.26 -2.46
CA PRO A 170 -14.08 16.41 -2.57
C PRO A 170 -14.64 15.01 -2.79
N PRO A 171 -15.71 14.61 -2.07
CA PRO A 171 -16.15 13.22 -1.96
C PRO A 171 -15.96 12.59 -3.31
N GLU A 172 -14.97 11.69 -3.40
CA GLU A 172 -14.51 11.14 -4.67
C GLU A 172 -15.80 10.66 -5.34
N GLN A 173 -16.16 11.27 -6.47
CA GLN A 173 -17.31 10.75 -7.23
C GLN A 173 -17.03 9.26 -7.32
N PRO A 174 -17.96 8.39 -6.87
CA PRO A 174 -17.69 6.97 -6.79
C PRO A 174 -17.07 6.61 -8.12
N LYS A 175 -15.84 6.07 -8.12
CA LYS A 175 -15.13 5.75 -9.36
C LYS A 175 -16.09 4.87 -10.14
N VAL A 176 -16.77 5.48 -11.11
CA VAL A 176 -17.64 4.76 -12.01
C VAL A 176 -16.64 4.01 -12.85
N VAL A 177 -16.36 2.77 -12.44
CA VAL A 177 -15.71 1.80 -13.31
C VAL A 177 -16.51 1.92 -14.60
N PRO A 178 -15.88 2.26 -15.75
CA PRO A 178 -16.62 2.25 -17.01
C PRO A 178 -17.29 0.89 -17.06
N ILE A 179 -18.61 0.92 -17.10
CA ILE A 179 -19.45 -0.28 -17.05
C ILE A 179 -18.88 -1.18 -18.14
N GLY A 180 -18.23 -2.28 -17.73
CA GLY A 180 -17.64 -3.23 -18.66
C GLY A 180 -18.73 -3.75 -19.60
N ALA A 181 -18.35 -4.24 -20.77
CA ALA A 181 -19.26 -4.84 -21.76
C ALA A 181 -20.14 -5.98 -21.20
N ASP A 182 -19.86 -6.39 -19.98
CA ASP A 182 -20.43 -7.51 -19.24
C ASP A 182 -21.66 -7.09 -18.39
N TRP A 183 -21.95 -5.79 -18.26
CA TRP A 183 -23.22 -5.33 -17.69
C TRP A 183 -24.26 -5.43 -18.79
N ALA A 184 -24.94 -6.58 -18.80
CA ALA A 184 -26.06 -6.92 -19.66
C ALA A 184 -26.85 -5.67 -20.04
N ASP A 185 -26.87 -5.41 -21.34
CA ASP A 185 -27.43 -4.28 -22.08
C ASP A 185 -28.70 -3.71 -21.42
N TRP A 186 -28.49 -2.87 -20.39
CA TRP A 186 -29.57 -2.33 -19.56
C TRP A 186 -30.48 -1.46 -20.41
N THR A 187 -29.93 -0.87 -21.47
CA THR A 187 -30.65 -0.13 -22.49
C THR A 187 -31.54 -1.06 -23.30
N ALA A 188 -31.06 -2.22 -23.77
CA ALA A 188 -31.90 -3.22 -24.43
C ALA A 188 -32.97 -3.80 -23.50
N ALA A 189 -32.67 -4.04 -22.22
CA ALA A 189 -33.64 -4.51 -21.23
C ALA A 189 -34.77 -3.49 -20.99
N VAL A 190 -34.42 -2.20 -20.82
CA VAL A 190 -35.40 -1.11 -20.68
C VAL A 190 -36.23 -0.94 -21.96
N LEU A 191 -35.61 -1.04 -23.13
CA LEU A 191 -36.31 -0.96 -24.41
C LEU A 191 -37.25 -2.15 -24.62
N THR A 192 -36.84 -3.36 -24.22
CA THR A 192 -37.69 -4.56 -24.31
C THR A 192 -38.88 -4.43 -23.38
N VAL A 193 -38.68 -3.96 -22.13
CA VAL A 193 -39.76 -3.67 -21.19
C VAL A 193 -40.71 -2.59 -21.73
N ALA A 194 -40.19 -1.56 -22.40
CA ALA A 194 -41.00 -0.50 -23.01
C ALA A 194 -41.82 -0.99 -24.22
N THR A 195 -41.41 -2.09 -24.86
CA THR A 195 -42.15 -2.70 -25.98
C THR A 195 -43.16 -3.78 -25.56
N LEU A 196 -43.20 -4.14 -24.27
CA LEU A 196 -44.21 -5.07 -23.78
C LEU A 196 -45.60 -4.43 -23.94
N PRO A 197 -46.61 -5.18 -24.40
CA PRO A 197 -47.98 -4.71 -24.56
C PRO A 197 -48.67 -4.62 -23.20
N THR A 198 -48.07 -3.89 -22.26
CA THR A 198 -48.51 -3.76 -20.88
C THR A 198 -48.60 -2.28 -20.55
N ASP A 199 -49.81 -1.83 -20.20
CA ASP A 199 -50.01 -0.45 -19.78
C ASP A 199 -49.48 -0.26 -18.34
N PHE A 200 -48.26 0.25 -18.22
CA PHE A 200 -47.62 0.53 -16.94
C PHE A 200 -48.37 1.56 -16.08
N ALA A 201 -49.14 2.46 -16.69
CA ALA A 201 -49.98 3.40 -15.94
C ALA A 201 -51.15 2.66 -15.27
N SER A 202 -51.70 1.63 -15.92
CA SER A 202 -52.72 0.76 -15.31
C SER A 202 -52.19 -0.06 -14.13
N LEU A 203 -50.89 -0.36 -14.09
CA LEU A 203 -50.25 -1.08 -12.98
C LEU A 203 -50.04 -0.19 -11.75
N ALA A 204 -49.78 1.11 -11.96
CA ALA A 204 -49.60 2.09 -10.88
C ALA A 204 -50.89 2.33 -10.06
N GLY A 205 -52.06 2.10 -10.65
CA GLY A 205 -53.36 2.18 -9.97
C GLY A 205 -53.78 0.92 -9.22
N ARG A 206 -53.06 -0.21 -9.38
CA ARG A 206 -53.39 -1.47 -8.71
C ARG A 206 -52.80 -1.50 -7.31
N SER A 207 -53.55 -2.04 -6.35
CA SER A 207 -53.00 -2.23 -5.01
C SER A 207 -51.76 -3.15 -5.06
N PRO A 208 -50.69 -2.85 -4.31
CA PRO A 208 -49.43 -3.60 -4.37
C PRO A 208 -49.60 -5.11 -4.11
N ARG A 209 -50.61 -5.50 -3.32
CA ARG A 209 -50.93 -6.90 -3.05
C ARG A 209 -51.52 -7.64 -4.24
N ALA A 210 -52.37 -6.99 -5.03
CA ALA A 210 -52.94 -7.59 -6.23
C ALA A 210 -51.86 -7.78 -7.31
N LEU A 211 -51.00 -6.76 -7.50
CA LEU A 211 -49.86 -6.82 -8.41
C LEU A 211 -48.91 -7.98 -8.05
N LEU A 212 -48.59 -8.15 -6.77
CA LEU A 212 -47.72 -9.24 -6.31
C LEU A 212 -48.36 -10.63 -6.49
N ALA A 213 -49.69 -10.74 -6.42
CA ALA A 213 -50.39 -11.99 -6.66
C ALA A 213 -50.37 -12.36 -8.14
N ASP A 214 -50.62 -11.39 -9.03
CA ASP A 214 -50.59 -11.55 -10.48
C ASP A 214 -49.18 -11.94 -10.96
N LEU A 215 -48.15 -11.20 -10.53
CA LEU A 215 -46.75 -11.49 -10.85
C LEU A 215 -46.30 -12.86 -10.33
N ARG A 216 -46.78 -13.29 -9.15
CA ARG A 216 -46.52 -14.65 -8.64
C ARG A 216 -47.28 -15.72 -9.42
N GLY A 217 -48.42 -15.39 -10.03
CA GLY A 217 -49.15 -16.27 -10.93
C GLY A 217 -48.38 -16.47 -12.23
N GLU A 218 -48.01 -15.37 -12.88
CA GLU A 218 -47.23 -15.37 -14.12
C GLU A 218 -45.88 -16.08 -13.96
N ALA A 219 -45.16 -15.85 -12.86
CA ALA A 219 -43.90 -16.53 -12.56
C ALA A 219 -44.09 -18.05 -12.38
N ARG A 220 -45.20 -18.51 -11.79
CA ARG A 220 -45.48 -19.94 -11.65
C ARG A 220 -45.84 -20.57 -12.99
N GLU A 221 -46.58 -19.86 -13.84
CA GLU A 221 -46.95 -20.36 -15.16
C GLU A 221 -45.74 -20.43 -16.10
N ALA A 222 -44.83 -19.45 -16.03
CA ALA A 222 -43.54 -19.49 -16.70
C ALA A 222 -42.68 -20.68 -16.24
N LEU A 223 -42.67 -20.97 -14.93
CA LEU A 223 -41.98 -22.15 -14.38
C LEU A 223 -42.56 -23.47 -14.92
N GLN A 224 -43.87 -23.54 -15.14
CA GLN A 224 -44.51 -24.73 -15.73
C GLN A 224 -44.21 -24.90 -17.21
N ARG A 225 -44.00 -23.80 -17.94
CA ARG A 225 -43.70 -23.81 -19.38
C ARG A 225 -42.21 -24.03 -19.68
N LEU A 226 -41.33 -23.69 -18.75
CA LEU A 226 -39.87 -23.84 -18.86
C LEU A 226 -39.42 -25.26 -19.26
N PRO A 227 -39.92 -26.35 -18.64
CA PRO A 227 -39.55 -27.71 -19.05
C PRO A 227 -39.97 -28.05 -20.49
N LEU A 228 -41.11 -27.52 -20.97
CA LEU A 228 -41.58 -27.74 -22.34
C LEU A 228 -40.67 -27.02 -23.34
N TRP A 229 -40.20 -25.83 -23.00
CA TRP A 229 -39.26 -25.07 -23.83
C TRP A 229 -37.88 -25.71 -23.86
N ILE A 230 -37.38 -26.18 -22.72
CA ILE A 230 -36.13 -26.93 -22.65
C ILE A 230 -36.22 -28.18 -23.54
N ASN A 231 -37.31 -28.96 -23.42
CA ASN A 231 -37.51 -30.13 -24.27
C ASN A 231 -37.60 -29.77 -25.76
N ALA A 232 -38.29 -28.68 -26.12
CA ALA A 232 -38.37 -28.25 -27.51
C ALA A 232 -36.99 -27.88 -28.09
N LEU A 233 -36.16 -27.17 -27.32
CA LEU A 233 -34.82 -26.76 -27.72
C LEU A 233 -33.83 -27.93 -27.79
N GLU A 234 -33.96 -28.90 -26.88
CA GLU A 234 -33.16 -30.13 -26.90
C GLU A 234 -33.54 -31.03 -28.09
N ASN A 235 -34.83 -31.12 -28.42
CA ASN A 235 -35.30 -31.94 -29.56
C ASN A 235 -35.09 -31.29 -30.93
N GLU A 236 -34.99 -29.95 -31.04
CA GLU A 236 -34.62 -29.28 -32.30
C GLU A 236 -33.20 -29.64 -32.76
N HIS A 237 -32.30 -30.00 -31.83
CA HIS A 237 -30.94 -30.42 -32.16
C HIS A 237 -30.86 -31.84 -32.76
N ASP A 238 -31.86 -32.70 -32.53
CA ASP A 238 -31.89 -34.08 -33.04
C ASP A 238 -32.45 -34.20 -34.47
N HIS A 239 -33.01 -33.13 -35.06
CA HIS A 239 -33.51 -33.13 -36.44
C HIS A 239 -32.54 -32.48 -37.44
N SER A 240 -31.33 -32.13 -36.99
CA SER A 240 -30.26 -31.54 -37.80
C SER A 240 -29.01 -32.42 -37.89
N ALA A 241 -29.19 -33.75 -37.94
CA ALA A 241 -28.17 -34.75 -38.24
C ALA A 241 -28.55 -35.57 -39.48
#